data_AF-W5JTZ2-F1
#
_entry.id   AF-W5JTZ2-F1
#
_cell.length_a   1.000
_cell.length_b   1.000
_cell.length_c   1.000
_cell.angle_alpha   90.00
_cell.angle_beta   90.00
_cell.angle_gamma   90.00
#
_symmetry.space_group_name_H-M   'P 1'
#
loop_
_entity.id
_entity.type
_entity.pdbx_description
1 polymer ?
#
loop_
_entity_poly.entity_id
_entity_poly.type
_entity_poly.pdbx_seq_one_letter_code
_entity_poly.pdbx_strand_id
1 'polypeptide(L)'
;MSTPKPILNAENLALTNKKIGELKKKVMLAEGQKKAYTEEWNDKRKAQNDRMAELRKEVRELTNKLSYLHNPNSAKAQKNVQEIKRRLHLPPGAKSISGALQIVDLKIIDLHKQTDVVEDRIRKRDNSLKRLVEHYHTLIGYRDAKSDGSNPPETVEEDANRKLITRLENEIHRTTVQWMEAEHIRKKYRGIKSSLMHDAEKFESSLLDLEHAITEQQAEINKLEEVHKEAVHMRDSTKTILQRQEQTTHYSNKAREKQAQDFRRQVEERKLELERLERKIFSSGKTLIHQESVLSGSGEQGRGGANGIGDDGSGAHDKDCASEMEQKFKKLMQATGVSAAGEVVDRFLAQREASARLTYLRTVTENEKKQLEAQRELMKAQLDAFKFADVKDSDVNQEELEKIKNSIEEQKQRREECEKAIDYTRNVFNTIKDALIELLLKLREIEESLDVAYGSRRVTLKPPEIKDIASGRMAVEELGSLLEERIKLGLIASGQLAVDLDSGLSEDDEDRGVSGVPSTSAASSIAQQQQLAPATAGPSPAGGTSSSVMSTSSPAEDREKPPAYPPVYMNLIAGRTTAQISSASPGQGTTVVLSDDEGDVPSRSYLKRQANMIIEAKSRRKGFRMPVPKRR
;
A
#
# COMPACT_ATOMS: atom_id res chain seq x y z
N MET A 1 20.30 2.45 37.26
CA MET A 1 19.03 2.40 37.99
C MET A 1 18.60 3.82 38.29
N SER A 2 17.39 4.14 37.84
CA SER A 2 16.81 5.48 37.65
C SER A 2 15.94 5.91 38.82
N THR A 3 15.61 7.21 38.83
CA THR A 3 14.46 7.93 39.45
C THR A 3 14.82 8.96 40.53
N PRO A 4 14.02 10.03 40.70
CA PRO A 4 13.62 11.00 39.67
C PRO A 4 13.82 12.46 40.14
N LYS A 5 14.11 13.38 39.21
CA LYS A 5 14.25 14.83 39.47
C LYS A 5 12.87 15.47 39.75
N PRO A 6 12.76 16.46 40.67
CA PRO A 6 11.47 17.04 41.01
C PRO A 6 11.02 18.06 39.96
N ILE A 7 9.82 17.88 39.42
CA ILE A 7 9.20 18.69 38.36
C ILE A 7 8.51 19.97 38.92
N LEU A 8 8.60 20.23 40.24
CA LEU A 8 7.87 21.32 40.91
C LEU A 8 8.50 22.73 40.82
N ASN A 9 9.62 22.91 40.10
CA ASN A 9 10.31 24.22 40.02
C ASN A 9 9.96 25.05 38.78
N ALA A 10 9.59 24.42 37.66
CA ALA A 10 9.36 25.14 36.40
C ALA A 10 8.05 25.95 36.42
N GLU A 11 6.99 25.39 37.00
CA GLU A 11 5.68 26.03 37.09
C GLU A 11 5.67 27.23 38.07
N ASN A 12 6.35 27.09 39.21
CA ASN A 12 6.59 28.18 40.15
C ASN A 12 7.43 29.31 39.54
N LEU A 13 8.42 28.97 38.70
CA LEU A 13 9.22 29.96 37.97
C LEU A 13 8.38 30.69 36.91
N ALA A 14 7.50 29.99 36.20
CA ALA A 14 6.58 30.57 35.23
C ALA A 14 5.56 31.52 35.89
N LEU A 15 4.96 31.11 37.01
CA LEU A 15 4.07 31.96 37.83
C LEU A 15 4.80 33.20 38.35
N THR A 16 6.05 33.04 38.81
CA THR A 16 6.89 34.15 39.27
C THR A 16 7.21 35.11 38.12
N ASN A 17 7.56 34.60 36.94
CA ASN A 17 7.83 35.41 35.74
C ASN A 17 6.57 36.15 35.24
N LYS A 18 5.39 35.51 35.31
CA LYS A 18 4.10 36.16 35.02
C LYS A 18 3.84 37.31 35.99
N LYS A 19 4.07 37.08 37.30
CA LYS A 19 3.93 38.11 38.34
C LYS A 19 4.94 39.25 38.19
N ILE A 20 6.17 38.95 37.76
CA ILE A 20 7.18 39.96 37.40
C ILE A 20 6.73 40.77 36.18
N GLY A 21 6.15 40.12 35.16
CA GLY A 21 5.60 40.80 33.98
C GLY A 21 4.46 41.75 34.35
N GLU A 22 3.54 41.31 35.21
CA GLU A 22 2.45 42.15 35.74
C GLU A 22 2.97 43.32 36.58
N LEU A 23 3.97 43.09 37.44
CA LEU A 23 4.61 44.16 38.21
C LEU A 23 5.34 45.16 37.31
N LYS A 24 6.04 44.72 36.27
CA LYS A 24 6.67 45.60 35.28
C LYS A 24 5.64 46.46 34.55
N LYS A 25 4.50 45.89 34.12
CA LYS A 25 3.40 46.65 33.52
C LYS A 25 2.83 47.69 34.49
N LYS A 26 2.65 47.33 35.76
CA LYS A 26 2.20 48.27 36.81
C LYS A 26 3.21 49.39 37.06
N VAL A 27 4.51 49.09 37.10
CA VAL A 27 5.57 50.10 37.24
C VAL A 27 5.57 51.05 36.04
N MET A 28 5.50 50.53 34.82
CA MET A 28 5.47 51.36 33.61
C MET A 28 4.24 52.27 33.56
N LEU A 29 3.06 51.77 33.97
CA LEU A 29 1.86 52.60 34.10
C LEU A 29 2.02 53.66 35.20
N ALA A 30 2.59 53.31 36.34
CA ALA A 30 2.85 54.25 37.43
C ALA A 30 3.88 55.33 37.03
N GLU A 31 4.89 54.97 36.25
CA GLU A 31 5.87 55.91 35.68
C GLU A 31 5.22 56.84 34.65
N GLY A 32 4.33 56.32 33.80
CA GLY A 32 3.51 57.11 32.88
C GLY A 32 2.60 58.09 33.60
N GLN A 33 1.90 57.63 34.65
CA GLN A 33 1.06 58.48 35.50
C GLN A 33 1.87 59.56 36.22
N LYS A 34 3.04 59.21 36.77
CA LYS A 34 3.95 60.18 37.41
C LYS A 34 4.40 61.24 36.41
N LYS A 35 4.75 60.85 35.18
CA LYS A 35 5.17 61.79 34.13
C LYS A 35 4.04 62.74 33.73
N ALA A 36 2.85 62.21 33.46
CA ALA A 36 1.67 63.02 33.14
C ALA A 36 1.34 64.02 34.26
N TYR A 37 1.40 63.57 35.53
CA TYR A 37 1.16 64.46 36.67
C TYR A 37 2.21 65.57 36.80
N THR A 38 3.48 65.28 36.50
CA THR A 38 4.54 66.31 36.49
C THR A 38 4.38 67.31 35.35
N GLU A 39 3.97 66.86 34.17
CA GLU A 39 3.71 67.74 33.02
C GLU A 39 2.52 68.66 33.30
N GLU A 40 1.39 68.13 33.77
CA GLU A 40 0.25 68.94 34.18
C GLU A 40 0.59 69.95 35.29
N TRP A 41 1.42 69.56 36.26
CA TRP A 41 1.86 70.45 37.32
C TRP A 41 2.74 71.58 36.78
N ASN A 42 3.63 71.27 35.83
CA ASN A 42 4.48 72.27 35.16
C ASN A 42 3.65 73.26 34.35
N ASP A 43 2.62 72.79 33.63
CA ASP A 43 1.71 73.66 32.87
C ASP A 43 0.91 74.58 33.81
N LYS A 44 0.36 74.04 34.91
CA LYS A 44 -0.33 74.83 35.94
C LYS A 44 0.63 75.87 36.55
N ARG A 45 1.87 75.50 36.85
CA ARG A 45 2.90 76.40 37.37
C ARG A 45 3.25 77.51 36.37
N LYS A 46 3.39 77.18 35.09
CA LYS A 46 3.65 78.15 34.01
C LYS A 46 2.50 79.13 33.89
N ALA A 47 1.26 78.64 33.81
CA ALA A 47 0.08 79.50 33.76
C ALA A 47 -0.05 80.42 35.00
N GLN A 48 0.30 79.92 36.18
CA GLN A 48 0.30 80.74 37.40
C GLN A 48 1.40 81.81 37.39
N ASN A 49 2.59 81.48 36.88
CA ASN A 49 3.68 82.44 36.68
C ASN A 49 3.30 83.53 35.68
N ASP A 50 2.68 83.16 34.56
CA ASP A 50 2.21 84.11 33.54
C ASP A 50 1.14 85.04 34.12
N ARG A 51 0.19 84.49 34.90
CA ARG A 51 -0.80 85.30 35.62
C ARG A 51 -0.15 86.23 36.66
N MET A 52 0.89 85.77 37.36
CA MET A 52 1.64 86.60 38.29
C MET A 52 2.37 87.74 37.58
N ALA A 53 2.91 87.49 36.38
CA ALA A 53 3.55 88.50 35.57
C ALA A 53 2.56 89.56 35.09
N GLU A 54 1.37 89.16 34.65
CA GLU A 54 0.30 90.10 34.26
C GLU A 54 -0.18 90.91 35.46
N LEU A 55 -0.44 90.28 36.61
CA LEU A 55 -0.81 91.00 37.83
C LEU A 55 0.27 91.98 38.28
N ARG A 56 1.56 91.64 38.16
CA ARG A 56 2.66 92.59 38.45
C ARG A 56 2.68 93.76 37.47
N LYS A 57 2.37 93.53 36.20
CA LYS A 57 2.25 94.58 35.18
C LYS A 57 1.07 95.50 35.48
N GLU A 58 -0.10 94.94 35.79
CA GLU A 58 -1.27 95.70 36.22
C GLU A 58 -1.00 96.50 37.50
N VAL A 59 -0.33 95.91 38.50
CA VAL A 59 0.08 96.63 39.71
C VAL A 59 1.01 97.80 39.38
N ARG A 60 1.99 97.63 38.47
CA ARG A 60 2.84 98.74 38.01
C ARG A 60 2.04 99.82 37.29
N GLU A 61 1.12 99.45 36.42
CA GLU A 61 0.26 100.39 35.69
C GLU A 61 -0.68 101.16 36.62
N LEU A 62 -1.30 100.47 37.58
CA LEU A 62 -2.14 101.08 38.60
C LEU A 62 -1.32 101.95 39.55
N THR A 63 -0.12 101.53 39.95
CA THR A 63 0.81 102.34 40.76
C THR A 63 1.21 103.61 40.00
N ASN A 64 1.49 103.51 38.70
CA ASN A 64 1.76 104.68 37.86
C ASN A 64 0.55 105.61 37.78
N LYS A 65 -0.67 105.07 37.56
CA LYS A 65 -1.92 105.84 37.56
C LYS A 65 -2.21 106.49 38.93
N LEU A 66 -1.98 105.79 40.03
CA LEU A 66 -2.10 106.32 41.39
C LEU A 66 -1.05 107.40 41.66
N SER A 67 0.19 107.22 41.21
CA SER A 67 1.22 108.26 41.32
C SER A 67 0.84 109.54 40.56
N TYR A 68 0.16 109.39 39.42
CA TYR A 68 -0.35 110.49 38.60
C TYR A 68 -1.49 111.23 39.30
N LEU A 69 -2.41 110.50 39.96
CA LEU A 69 -3.55 111.07 40.68
C LEU A 69 -3.18 111.64 42.07
N HIS A 70 -2.24 111.02 42.78
CA HIS A 70 -1.82 111.43 44.13
C HIS A 70 -0.83 112.61 44.11
N ASN A 71 -0.15 112.86 42.98
CA ASN A 71 0.81 113.96 42.89
C ASN A 71 0.63 114.77 41.58
N PRO A 72 -0.43 115.61 41.48
CA PRO A 72 -0.72 116.42 40.30
C PRO A 72 0.37 117.48 39.98
N ASN A 73 1.39 117.64 40.83
CA ASN A 73 2.51 118.56 40.63
C ASN A 73 3.88 117.87 40.44
N SER A 74 3.90 116.57 40.11
CA SER A 74 5.13 115.86 39.72
C SER A 74 5.59 116.30 38.33
N ALA A 75 6.89 116.62 38.18
CA ALA A 75 7.52 117.22 36.99
C ALA A 75 7.32 116.47 35.65
N LYS A 76 6.80 115.23 35.67
CA LYS A 76 6.44 114.48 34.45
C LYS A 76 4.99 114.69 33.99
N ALA A 77 4.09 115.17 34.84
CA ALA A 77 2.70 115.51 34.48
C ALA A 77 2.56 116.93 33.89
N GLN A 78 3.44 117.86 34.27
CA GLN A 78 3.45 119.22 33.69
C GLN A 78 3.98 119.30 32.26
N LYS A 79 4.76 118.31 31.80
CA LYS A 79 5.30 118.31 30.42
C LYS A 79 4.21 118.30 29.35
N ASN A 80 3.09 117.60 29.59
CA ASN A 80 2.01 117.47 28.60
C ASN A 80 0.91 118.53 28.72
N VAL A 81 0.84 119.29 29.82
CA VAL A 81 -0.17 120.37 29.98
C VAL A 81 0.41 121.74 29.59
N GLN A 82 1.73 121.96 29.73
CA GLN A 82 2.39 123.17 29.22
C GLN A 82 2.54 123.18 27.69
N GLU A 83 2.44 122.03 27.03
CA GLU A 83 2.53 121.95 25.56
C GLU A 83 1.28 122.50 24.84
N ILE A 84 0.15 122.62 25.54
CA ILE A 84 -1.14 123.09 24.96
C ILE A 84 -1.27 124.64 25.00
N LYS A 85 -0.35 125.36 25.66
CA LYS A 85 -0.29 126.83 25.64
C LYS A 85 0.79 127.40 24.70
N ARG A 86 1.16 126.69 23.63
CA ARG A 86 1.93 127.31 22.55
C ARG A 86 0.96 128.08 21.64
N ARG A 87 1.18 129.39 21.52
CA ARG A 87 0.56 130.21 20.47
C ARG A 87 0.69 129.46 19.15
N LEU A 88 -0.44 129.14 18.51
CA LEU A 88 -0.44 128.60 17.14
C LEU A 88 0.27 129.62 16.25
N HIS A 89 1.48 129.30 15.80
CA HIS A 89 2.12 130.07 14.73
C HIS A 89 1.24 129.94 13.49
N LEU A 90 0.96 131.06 12.85
CA LEU A 90 0.26 131.05 11.58
C LEU A 90 1.05 130.18 10.59
N PRO A 91 0.38 129.39 9.74
CA PRO A 91 1.04 128.62 8.68
C PRO A 91 1.95 129.54 7.84
N PRO A 92 3.13 129.06 7.41
CA PRO A 92 4.03 129.84 6.56
C PRO A 92 3.27 130.41 5.35
N GLY A 93 3.22 131.74 5.23
CA GLY A 93 2.49 132.45 4.15
C GLY A 93 1.21 133.19 4.57
N ALA A 94 0.67 132.96 5.77
CA ALA A 94 -0.54 133.65 6.24
C ALA A 94 -0.23 134.97 6.98
N LYS A 95 -0.79 136.09 6.50
CA LYS A 95 -0.70 137.42 7.13
C LYS A 95 -1.88 137.77 8.05
N SER A 96 -2.93 136.94 8.05
CA SER A 96 -4.18 137.12 8.83
C SER A 96 -4.72 135.74 9.26
N ILE A 97 -5.49 135.71 10.35
CA ILE A 97 -6.15 134.49 10.88
C ILE A 97 -7.06 133.85 9.83
N SER A 98 -7.80 134.66 9.06
CA SER A 98 -8.66 134.15 7.98
C SER A 98 -7.83 133.51 6.86
N GLY A 99 -6.68 134.08 6.50
CA GLY A 99 -5.75 133.47 5.54
C GLY A 99 -5.08 132.20 6.05
N ALA A 100 -4.81 132.11 7.36
CA ALA A 100 -4.31 130.89 7.99
C ALA A 100 -5.35 129.75 7.92
N LEU A 101 -6.62 130.07 8.19
CA LEU A 101 -7.73 129.12 8.09
C LEU A 101 -7.85 128.58 6.65
N GLN A 102 -7.83 129.48 5.66
CA GLN A 102 -7.91 129.09 4.24
C GLN A 102 -6.74 128.20 3.79
N ILE A 103 -5.51 128.47 4.25
CA ILE A 103 -4.35 127.60 3.94
C ILE A 103 -4.51 126.22 4.58
N VAL A 104 -4.98 126.15 5.83
CA VAL A 104 -5.25 124.88 6.51
C VAL A 104 -6.40 124.14 5.81
N ASP A 105 -7.46 124.81 5.41
CA ASP A 105 -8.59 124.23 4.68
C ASP A 105 -8.13 123.66 3.34
N LEU A 106 -7.33 124.40 2.56
CA LEU A 106 -6.72 123.91 1.32
C LEU A 106 -5.83 122.70 1.59
N LYS A 107 -5.06 122.72 2.68
CA LYS A 107 -4.20 121.58 3.07
C LYS A 107 -5.01 120.35 3.48
N ILE A 108 -6.13 120.54 4.18
CA ILE A 108 -7.08 119.48 4.54
C ILE A 108 -7.70 118.89 3.27
N ILE A 109 -8.12 119.74 2.33
CA ILE A 109 -8.66 119.29 1.03
C ILE A 109 -7.60 118.49 0.26
N ASP A 110 -6.36 118.95 0.20
CA ASP A 110 -5.28 118.23 -0.47
C ASP A 110 -4.95 116.90 0.23
N LEU A 111 -4.95 116.86 1.56
CA LEU A 111 -4.76 115.63 2.32
C LEU A 111 -5.92 114.65 2.12
N HIS A 112 -7.16 115.11 2.09
CA HIS A 112 -8.31 114.26 1.77
C HIS A 112 -8.20 113.69 0.35
N LYS A 113 -7.86 114.51 -0.65
CA LYS A 113 -7.61 114.03 -2.02
C LYS A 113 -6.48 113.00 -2.06
N GLN A 114 -5.40 113.20 -1.30
CA GLN A 114 -4.31 112.22 -1.21
C GLN A 114 -4.78 110.92 -0.55
N THR A 115 -5.60 110.99 0.50
CA THR A 115 -6.22 109.82 1.15
C THR A 115 -7.14 109.08 0.18
N ASP A 116 -8.04 109.78 -0.52
CA ASP A 116 -8.95 109.19 -1.51
C ASP A 116 -8.19 108.43 -2.60
N VAL A 117 -7.09 109.00 -3.10
CA VAL A 117 -6.22 108.34 -4.08
C VAL A 117 -5.55 107.09 -3.51
N VAL A 118 -5.13 107.12 -2.25
CA VAL A 118 -4.54 105.94 -1.59
C VAL A 118 -5.60 104.87 -1.34
N GLU A 119 -6.79 105.24 -0.87
CA GLU A 119 -7.90 104.33 -0.65
C GLU A 119 -8.36 103.65 -1.95
N ASP A 120 -8.44 104.38 -3.06
CA ASP A 120 -8.74 103.79 -4.38
C ASP A 120 -7.66 102.79 -4.81
N ARG A 121 -6.37 103.10 -4.59
CA ARG A 121 -5.27 102.16 -4.87
C ARG A 121 -5.38 100.89 -4.01
N ILE A 122 -5.69 101.03 -2.71
CA ILE A 122 -5.89 99.89 -1.81
C ILE A 122 -7.09 99.06 -2.30
N ARG A 123 -8.21 99.70 -2.63
CA ARG A 123 -9.43 99.05 -3.13
C ARG A 123 -9.18 98.25 -4.41
N LYS A 124 -8.40 98.81 -5.35
CA LYS A 124 -7.98 98.11 -6.58
C LYS A 124 -7.12 96.89 -6.28
N ARG A 125 -6.16 97.01 -5.35
CA ARG A 125 -5.32 95.88 -4.93
C ARG A 125 -6.13 94.80 -4.21
N ASP A 126 -7.06 95.19 -3.35
CA ASP A 126 -7.94 94.26 -2.63
C ASP A 126 -8.86 93.49 -3.60
N ASN A 127 -9.44 94.18 -4.58
CA ASN A 127 -10.21 93.53 -5.65
C ASN A 127 -9.35 92.58 -6.49
N SER A 128 -8.10 92.95 -6.79
CA SER A 128 -7.17 92.05 -7.49
C SER A 128 -6.81 90.83 -6.66
N LEU A 129 -6.62 90.99 -5.35
CA LEU A 129 -6.34 89.89 -4.43
C LEU A 129 -7.54 88.95 -4.33
N LYS A 130 -8.76 89.49 -4.19
CA LYS A 130 -10.00 88.70 -4.19
C LYS A 130 -10.14 87.84 -5.44
N ARG A 131 -9.94 88.43 -6.63
CA ARG A 131 -9.95 87.68 -7.90
C ARG A 131 -8.87 86.59 -7.94
N LEU A 132 -7.67 86.88 -7.45
CA LEU A 132 -6.58 85.90 -7.43
C LEU A 132 -6.88 84.75 -6.45
N VAL A 133 -7.47 85.07 -5.30
CA VAL A 133 -7.91 84.10 -4.30
C VAL A 133 -9.04 83.23 -4.86
N GLU A 134 -10.03 83.81 -5.53
CA GLU A 134 -11.09 83.05 -6.23
C GLU A 134 -10.51 82.11 -7.28
N HIS A 135 -9.57 82.60 -8.09
CA HIS A 135 -8.89 81.78 -9.09
C HIS A 135 -8.07 80.64 -8.46
N TYR A 136 -7.41 80.91 -7.33
CA TYR A 136 -6.67 79.89 -6.57
C TYR A 136 -7.60 78.83 -5.97
N HIS A 137 -8.72 79.23 -5.36
CA HIS A 137 -9.72 78.30 -4.84
C HIS A 137 -10.31 77.44 -5.96
N THR A 138 -10.55 78.04 -7.12
CA THR A 138 -11.02 77.32 -8.31
C THR A 138 -10.00 76.26 -8.74
N LEU A 139 -8.72 76.62 -8.86
CA LEU A 139 -7.64 75.69 -9.21
C LEU A 139 -7.41 74.59 -8.17
N ILE A 140 -7.51 74.91 -6.88
CA ILE A 140 -7.46 73.90 -5.81
C ILE A 140 -8.63 72.94 -5.94
N GLY A 141 -9.85 73.45 -6.14
CA GLY A 141 -11.03 72.61 -6.37
C GLY A 141 -10.82 71.63 -7.52
N TYR A 142 -10.24 72.08 -8.64
CA TYR A 142 -9.89 71.20 -9.77
C TYR A 142 -8.83 70.16 -9.44
N ARG A 143 -7.81 70.52 -8.64
CA ARG A 143 -6.75 69.59 -8.25
C ARG A 143 -7.27 68.51 -7.31
N ASP A 144 -8.05 68.91 -6.30
CA ASP A 144 -8.56 67.99 -5.28
C ASP A 144 -9.62 67.06 -5.90
N ALA A 145 -10.45 67.55 -6.83
CA ALA A 145 -11.39 66.74 -7.60
C ALA A 145 -10.71 65.69 -8.51
N LYS A 146 -9.56 66.02 -9.13
CA LYS A 146 -8.75 65.04 -9.88
C LYS A 146 -8.11 63.96 -9.00
N SER A 147 -7.87 64.24 -7.73
CA SER A 147 -7.19 63.30 -6.81
C SER A 147 -8.12 62.24 -6.21
N ASP A 148 -9.43 62.53 -6.15
CA ASP A 148 -10.42 61.69 -5.45
C ASP A 148 -11.21 60.76 -6.41
N GLY A 149 -10.98 60.84 -7.73
CA GLY A 149 -11.69 60.03 -8.73
C GLY A 149 -13.21 60.28 -8.81
N SER A 150 -13.72 61.15 -7.94
CA SER A 150 -15.11 61.49 -7.69
C SER A 150 -15.60 62.68 -8.52
N ASN A 151 -15.00 62.92 -9.70
CA ASN A 151 -15.59 63.85 -10.66
C ASN A 151 -17.01 63.37 -11.02
N PRO A 152 -18.06 64.17 -10.79
CA PRO A 152 -19.30 64.01 -11.53
C PRO A 152 -18.95 64.11 -13.02
N PRO A 153 -19.50 63.25 -13.88
CA PRO A 153 -19.16 63.24 -15.29
C PRO A 153 -19.42 64.62 -15.89
N GLU A 154 -18.39 65.25 -16.48
CA GLU A 154 -18.50 66.59 -17.09
C GLU A 154 -19.35 66.51 -18.38
N THR A 155 -19.57 65.30 -18.91
CA THR A 155 -20.38 65.03 -20.09
C THR A 155 -21.24 63.76 -19.95
N VAL A 156 -22.38 63.69 -20.65
CA VAL A 156 -23.25 62.50 -20.70
C VAL A 156 -22.50 61.26 -21.21
N GLU A 157 -21.50 61.45 -22.07
CA GLU A 157 -20.66 60.40 -22.62
C GLU A 157 -19.73 59.78 -21.57
N GLU A 158 -19.14 60.59 -20.69
CA GLU A 158 -18.32 60.09 -19.58
C GLU A 158 -19.14 59.27 -18.58
N ASP A 159 -20.39 59.66 -18.30
CA ASP A 159 -21.29 58.89 -17.45
C ASP A 159 -21.66 57.54 -18.08
N ALA A 160 -21.93 57.53 -19.39
CA ALA A 160 -22.21 56.31 -20.15
C ALA A 160 -21.00 55.37 -20.15
N ASN A 161 -19.78 55.92 -20.30
CA ASN A 161 -18.54 55.16 -20.25
C ASN A 161 -18.27 54.59 -18.85
N ARG A 162 -18.47 55.36 -17.77
CA ARG A 162 -18.35 54.84 -16.39
C ARG A 162 -19.35 53.70 -16.13
N LYS A 163 -20.62 53.87 -16.54
CA LYS A 163 -21.64 52.81 -16.45
C LYS A 163 -21.32 51.58 -17.29
N LEU A 164 -20.65 51.75 -18.43
CA LEU A 164 -20.18 50.63 -19.24
C LEU A 164 -19.03 49.90 -18.54
N ILE A 165 -18.04 50.63 -18.01
CA ILE A 165 -16.92 50.07 -17.25
C ILE A 165 -17.44 49.27 -16.06
N THR A 166 -18.31 49.83 -15.22
CA THR A 166 -18.89 49.09 -14.08
C THR A 166 -19.67 47.85 -14.50
N ARG A 167 -20.36 47.89 -15.65
CA ARG A 167 -21.04 46.69 -16.19
C ARG A 167 -20.04 45.62 -16.62
N LEU A 168 -18.99 46.01 -17.34
CA LEU A 168 -17.93 45.10 -17.77
C LEU A 168 -17.16 44.52 -16.59
N GLU A 169 -16.87 45.32 -15.56
CA GLU A 169 -16.25 44.86 -14.30
C GLU A 169 -17.13 43.81 -13.61
N ASN A 170 -18.44 44.08 -13.47
CA ASN A 170 -19.38 43.12 -12.90
C ASN A 170 -19.50 41.84 -13.75
N GLU A 171 -19.42 41.95 -15.07
CA GLU A 171 -19.44 40.81 -15.98
C GLU A 171 -18.15 39.98 -15.89
N ILE A 172 -16.99 40.62 -15.79
CA ILE A 172 -15.70 39.98 -15.54
C ILE A 172 -15.73 39.25 -14.19
N HIS A 173 -16.20 39.90 -13.12
CA HIS A 173 -16.33 39.27 -11.81
C HIS A 173 -17.26 38.05 -11.86
N ARG A 174 -18.44 38.18 -12.49
CA ARG A 174 -19.37 37.07 -12.65
C ARG A 174 -18.73 35.89 -13.40
N THR A 175 -18.05 36.18 -14.51
CA THR A 175 -17.37 35.17 -15.33
C THR A 175 -16.22 34.51 -14.55
N THR A 176 -15.50 35.28 -13.73
CA THR A 176 -14.41 34.79 -12.88
C THR A 176 -14.92 33.82 -11.82
N VAL A 177 -16.04 34.14 -11.17
CA VAL A 177 -16.71 33.24 -10.20
C VAL A 177 -17.16 31.95 -10.89
N GLN A 178 -17.81 32.05 -12.05
CA GLN A 178 -18.21 30.87 -12.83
C GLN A 178 -17.02 30.01 -13.25
N TRP A 179 -15.91 30.64 -13.64
CA TRP A 179 -14.67 29.94 -13.97
C TRP A 179 -14.08 29.21 -12.76
N MET A 180 -14.04 29.85 -11.59
CA MET A 180 -13.59 29.23 -10.33
C MET A 180 -14.47 28.04 -9.94
N GLU A 181 -15.79 28.14 -10.08
CA GLU A 181 -16.72 27.04 -9.82
C GLU A 181 -16.49 25.88 -10.80
N ALA A 182 -16.35 26.17 -12.10
CA ALA A 182 -16.04 25.16 -13.11
C ALA A 182 -14.69 24.48 -12.84
N GLU A 183 -13.69 25.25 -12.42
CA GLU A 183 -12.38 24.74 -12.04
C GLU A 183 -12.44 23.83 -10.81
N HIS A 184 -13.23 24.19 -9.80
CA HIS A 184 -13.47 23.34 -8.63
C HIS A 184 -14.18 22.03 -9.01
N ILE A 185 -15.21 22.10 -9.87
CA ILE A 185 -15.88 20.91 -10.40
C ILE A 185 -14.90 20.03 -11.19
N ARG A 186 -14.07 20.63 -12.04
CA ARG A 186 -13.03 19.94 -12.80
C ARG A 186 -12.03 19.24 -11.89
N LYS A 187 -11.60 19.88 -10.80
CA LYS A 187 -10.73 19.27 -9.77
C LYS A 187 -11.42 18.08 -9.10
N LYS A 188 -12.72 18.19 -8.75
CA LYS A 188 -13.49 17.05 -8.19
C LYS A 188 -13.56 15.88 -9.17
N TYR A 189 -13.90 16.11 -10.44
CA TYR A 189 -13.94 15.04 -11.44
C TYR A 189 -12.56 14.41 -11.70
N ARG A 190 -11.48 15.19 -11.65
CA ARG A 190 -10.12 14.64 -11.69
C ARG A 190 -9.82 13.75 -10.49
N GLY A 191 -10.22 14.17 -9.28
CA GLY A 191 -10.10 13.35 -8.07
C GLY A 191 -10.87 12.05 -8.18
N ILE A 192 -12.14 12.10 -8.61
CA ILE A 192 -12.98 10.93 -8.85
C ILE A 192 -12.33 10.00 -9.88
N LYS A 193 -11.89 10.53 -11.04
CA LYS A 193 -11.19 9.75 -12.06
C LYS A 193 -9.95 9.05 -11.50
N SER A 194 -9.14 9.76 -10.71
CA SER A 194 -7.95 9.17 -10.09
C SER A 194 -8.30 8.03 -9.13
N SER A 195 -9.36 8.18 -8.33
CA SER A 195 -9.85 7.12 -7.44
C SER A 195 -10.32 5.90 -8.24
N LEU A 196 -11.10 6.10 -9.31
CA LEU A 196 -11.58 5.00 -10.15
C LEU A 196 -10.42 4.27 -10.84
N MET A 197 -9.40 5.00 -11.29
CA MET A 197 -8.20 4.39 -11.87
C MET A 197 -7.44 3.55 -10.85
N HIS A 198 -7.27 4.05 -9.62
CA HIS A 198 -6.63 3.31 -8.55
C HIS A 198 -7.42 2.04 -8.16
N ASP A 199 -8.76 2.15 -8.09
CA ASP A 199 -9.62 0.99 -7.83
C ASP A 199 -9.51 -0.04 -8.95
N ALA A 200 -9.48 0.39 -10.22
CA ALA A 200 -9.30 -0.50 -11.36
C ALA A 200 -7.96 -1.26 -11.29
N GLU A 201 -6.86 -0.58 -10.98
CA GLU A 201 -5.54 -1.22 -10.80
C GLU A 201 -5.55 -2.24 -9.66
N LYS A 202 -6.24 -1.93 -8.55
CA LYS A 202 -6.38 -2.85 -7.42
C LYS A 202 -7.20 -4.09 -7.78
N PHE A 203 -8.28 -3.91 -8.53
CA PHE A 203 -9.09 -5.04 -9.01
C PHE A 203 -8.29 -5.92 -9.97
N GLU A 204 -7.49 -5.33 -10.86
CA GLU A 204 -6.62 -6.07 -11.77
C GLU A 204 -5.58 -6.90 -11.00
N SER A 205 -4.90 -6.30 -10.02
CA SER A 205 -3.94 -7.04 -9.17
C SER A 205 -4.61 -8.19 -8.41
N SER A 206 -5.78 -7.95 -7.81
CA SER A 206 -6.52 -9.00 -7.10
C SER A 206 -7.02 -10.10 -8.04
N LEU A 207 -7.33 -9.78 -9.29
CA LEU A 207 -7.74 -10.75 -10.29
C LEU A 207 -6.56 -11.65 -10.66
N LEU A 208 -5.39 -11.07 -10.93
CA LEU A 208 -4.17 -11.82 -11.24
C LEU A 208 -3.75 -12.75 -10.09
N ASP A 209 -3.84 -12.29 -8.84
CA ASP A 209 -3.54 -13.12 -7.67
C ASP A 209 -4.51 -14.31 -7.55
N LEU A 210 -5.80 -14.09 -7.83
CA LEU A 210 -6.82 -15.15 -7.84
C LEU A 210 -6.61 -16.13 -8.99
N GLU A 211 -6.28 -15.64 -10.19
CA GLU A 211 -5.94 -16.47 -11.34
C GLU A 211 -4.72 -17.33 -11.03
N HIS A 212 -3.67 -16.76 -10.43
CA HIS A 212 -2.50 -17.51 -10.00
C HIS A 212 -2.86 -18.60 -8.98
N ALA A 213 -3.63 -18.26 -7.95
CA ALA A 213 -4.09 -19.23 -6.96
C ALA A 213 -4.93 -20.37 -7.58
N ILE A 214 -5.76 -20.08 -8.57
CA ILE A 214 -6.51 -21.10 -9.32
C ILE A 214 -5.56 -22.01 -10.10
N THR A 215 -4.54 -21.46 -10.75
CA THR A 215 -3.55 -22.27 -11.48
C THR A 215 -2.75 -23.18 -10.56
N GLU A 216 -2.35 -22.68 -9.39
CA GLU A 216 -1.63 -23.47 -8.37
C GLU A 216 -2.53 -24.59 -7.81
N GLN A 217 -3.78 -24.27 -7.48
CA GLN A 217 -4.75 -25.27 -7.03
C GLN A 217 -5.03 -26.33 -8.10
N GLN A 218 -5.12 -25.94 -9.37
CA GLN A 218 -5.30 -26.90 -10.46
C GLN A 218 -4.08 -27.81 -10.62
N ALA A 219 -2.86 -27.28 -10.47
CA ALA A 219 -1.65 -28.07 -10.48
C ALA A 219 -1.60 -29.08 -9.32
N GLU A 220 -2.00 -28.67 -8.11
CA GLU A 220 -2.06 -29.56 -6.96
C GLU A 220 -3.15 -30.63 -7.12
N ILE A 221 -4.32 -30.28 -7.67
CA ILE A 221 -5.37 -31.26 -8.01
C ILE A 221 -4.83 -32.30 -8.99
N ASN A 222 -4.15 -31.88 -10.06
CA ASN A 222 -3.58 -32.80 -11.05
C ASN A 222 -2.57 -33.76 -10.41
N LYS A 223 -1.71 -33.24 -9.52
CA LYS A 223 -0.75 -34.05 -8.77
C LYS A 223 -1.43 -35.06 -7.85
N LEU A 224 -2.46 -34.65 -7.12
CA LEU A 224 -3.23 -35.54 -6.26
C LEU A 224 -3.98 -36.62 -7.06
N GLU A 225 -4.48 -36.29 -8.25
CA GLU A 225 -5.07 -37.27 -9.16
C GLU A 225 -4.06 -38.30 -9.66
N GLU A 226 -2.82 -37.89 -9.95
CA GLU A 226 -1.73 -38.81 -10.31
C GLU A 226 -1.39 -39.77 -9.17
N VAL A 227 -1.21 -39.25 -7.95
CA VAL A 227 -0.99 -40.07 -6.75
C VAL A 227 -2.16 -41.03 -6.51
N HIS A 228 -3.40 -40.57 -6.72
CA HIS A 228 -4.57 -41.45 -6.59
C HIS A 228 -4.57 -42.56 -7.65
N LYS A 229 -4.25 -42.24 -8.91
CA LYS A 229 -4.14 -43.24 -9.99
C LYS A 229 -3.05 -44.27 -9.66
N GLU A 230 -1.90 -43.83 -9.15
CA GLU A 230 -0.82 -44.71 -8.71
C GLU A 230 -1.26 -45.61 -7.55
N ALA A 231 -1.92 -45.04 -6.53
CA ALA A 231 -2.44 -45.82 -5.40
C ALA A 231 -3.47 -46.87 -5.82
N VAL A 232 -4.38 -46.52 -6.74
CA VAL A 232 -5.35 -47.48 -7.32
C VAL A 232 -4.64 -48.58 -8.10
N HIS A 233 -3.64 -48.23 -8.92
CA HIS A 233 -2.84 -49.19 -9.66
C HIS A 233 -2.12 -50.18 -8.72
N MET A 234 -1.50 -49.66 -7.66
CA MET A 234 -0.82 -50.46 -6.63
C MET A 234 -1.77 -51.41 -5.90
N ARG A 235 -2.96 -50.94 -5.54
CA ARG A 235 -4.00 -51.77 -4.93
C ARG A 235 -4.44 -52.90 -5.87
N ASP A 236 -4.72 -52.59 -7.13
CA ASP A 236 -5.23 -53.57 -8.10
C ASP A 236 -4.15 -54.59 -8.48
N SER A 237 -2.89 -54.14 -8.59
CA SER A 237 -1.72 -55.02 -8.73
C SER A 237 -1.58 -55.98 -7.55
N THR A 238 -1.65 -55.45 -6.31
CA THR A 238 -1.57 -56.26 -5.08
C THR A 238 -2.72 -57.26 -4.99
N LYS A 239 -3.95 -56.85 -5.32
CA LYS A 239 -5.12 -57.74 -5.36
C LYS A 239 -4.93 -58.88 -6.36
N THR A 240 -4.36 -58.58 -7.53
CA THR A 240 -4.06 -59.57 -8.57
C THR A 240 -3.00 -60.57 -8.09
N ILE A 241 -1.93 -60.08 -7.43
CA ILE A 241 -0.88 -60.93 -6.85
C ILE A 241 -1.46 -61.85 -5.77
N LEU A 242 -2.26 -61.29 -4.85
CA LEU A 242 -2.90 -62.04 -3.77
C LEU A 242 -3.83 -63.14 -4.33
N GLN A 243 -4.68 -62.80 -5.30
CA GLN A 243 -5.57 -63.78 -5.94
C GLN A 243 -4.79 -64.93 -6.60
N ARG A 244 -3.66 -64.62 -7.26
CA ARG A 244 -2.78 -65.64 -7.86
C ARG A 244 -2.14 -66.53 -6.79
N GLN A 245 -1.69 -65.95 -5.68
CA GLN A 245 -1.09 -66.67 -4.57
C GLN A 245 -2.12 -67.57 -3.86
N GLU A 246 -3.35 -67.08 -3.66
CA GLU A 246 -4.47 -67.86 -3.13
C GLU A 246 -4.81 -69.04 -4.03
N GLN A 247 -4.93 -68.83 -5.34
CA GLN A 247 -5.16 -69.92 -6.30
C GLN A 247 -4.03 -70.97 -6.24
N THR A 248 -2.77 -70.52 -6.23
CA THR A 248 -1.60 -71.40 -6.13
C THR A 248 -1.64 -72.23 -4.84
N THR A 249 -1.96 -71.59 -3.71
CA THR A 249 -2.09 -72.25 -2.40
C THR A 249 -3.27 -73.23 -2.39
N HIS A 250 -4.41 -72.87 -2.99
CA HIS A 250 -5.59 -73.72 -3.11
C HIS A 250 -5.28 -74.99 -3.91
N TYR A 251 -4.61 -74.87 -5.06
CA TYR A 251 -4.21 -76.04 -5.86
C TYR A 251 -3.21 -76.93 -5.11
N SER A 252 -2.23 -76.34 -4.42
CA SER A 252 -1.28 -77.07 -3.58
C SER A 252 -1.97 -77.83 -2.43
N ASN A 253 -2.91 -77.19 -1.73
CA ASN A 253 -3.69 -77.83 -0.67
C ASN A 253 -4.58 -78.94 -1.22
N LYS A 254 -5.25 -78.72 -2.35
CA LYS A 254 -6.08 -79.73 -3.01
C LYS A 254 -5.26 -80.95 -3.46
N ALA A 255 -4.03 -80.73 -3.93
CA ALA A 255 -3.11 -81.81 -4.27
C ALA A 255 -2.70 -82.62 -3.02
N ARG A 256 -2.36 -81.95 -1.91
CA ARG A 256 -2.07 -82.63 -0.62
C ARG A 256 -3.27 -83.39 -0.06
N GLU A 257 -4.46 -82.79 -0.10
CA GLU A 257 -5.71 -83.42 0.35
C GLU A 257 -6.00 -84.69 -0.46
N LYS A 258 -5.80 -84.64 -1.79
CA LYS A 258 -5.96 -85.79 -2.67
C LYS A 258 -4.98 -86.92 -2.30
N GLN A 259 -3.71 -86.60 -2.10
CA GLN A 259 -2.71 -87.58 -1.64
C GLN A 259 -3.09 -88.19 -0.29
N ALA A 260 -3.55 -87.37 0.67
CA ALA A 260 -4.00 -87.83 1.96
C ALA A 260 -5.25 -88.74 1.86
N GLN A 261 -6.22 -88.40 1.00
CA GLN A 261 -7.36 -89.26 0.71
C GLN A 261 -6.94 -90.58 0.05
N ASP A 262 -6.02 -90.56 -0.90
CA ASP A 262 -5.50 -91.78 -1.53
C ASP A 262 -4.83 -92.70 -0.50
N PHE A 263 -4.05 -92.15 0.43
CA PHE A 263 -3.48 -92.94 1.53
C PHE A 263 -4.55 -93.46 2.51
N ARG A 264 -5.56 -92.65 2.86
CA ARG A 264 -6.69 -93.10 3.69
C ARG A 264 -7.44 -94.26 3.01
N ARG A 265 -7.68 -94.17 1.71
CA ARG A 265 -8.32 -95.23 0.91
C ARG A 265 -7.50 -96.51 0.93
N GLN A 266 -6.18 -96.43 0.71
CA GLN A 266 -5.30 -97.61 0.78
C GLN A 266 -5.31 -98.26 2.17
N VAL A 267 -5.35 -97.46 3.24
CA VAL A 267 -5.45 -97.97 4.61
C VAL A 267 -6.80 -98.64 4.86
N GLU A 268 -7.91 -98.03 4.40
CA GLU A 268 -9.25 -98.63 4.49
C GLU A 268 -9.38 -99.91 3.66
N GLU A 269 -8.83 -99.95 2.44
CA GLU A 269 -8.75 -101.15 1.61
C GLU A 269 -7.99 -102.26 2.32
N ARG A 270 -6.80 -101.97 2.88
CA ARG A 270 -6.02 -102.93 3.69
C ARG A 270 -6.76 -103.37 4.94
N LYS A 271 -7.47 -102.47 5.61
CA LYS A 271 -8.30 -102.79 6.77
C LYS A 271 -9.45 -103.72 6.39
N LEU A 272 -10.13 -103.47 5.27
CA LEU A 272 -11.20 -104.34 4.75
C LEU A 272 -10.67 -105.70 4.31
N GLU A 273 -9.49 -105.76 3.69
CA GLU A 273 -8.79 -107.00 3.36
C GLU A 273 -8.43 -107.80 4.63
N LEU A 274 -7.90 -107.12 5.65
CA LEU A 274 -7.63 -107.71 6.96
C LEU A 274 -8.92 -108.17 7.63
N GLU A 275 -10.01 -107.39 7.62
CA GLU A 275 -11.30 -107.79 8.18
C GLU A 275 -11.93 -108.96 7.39
N ARG A 276 -11.69 -109.03 6.08
CA ARG A 276 -12.08 -110.18 5.23
C ARG A 276 -11.25 -111.42 5.58
N LEU A 277 -9.95 -111.26 5.82
CA LEU A 277 -9.08 -112.32 6.31
C LEU A 277 -9.44 -112.74 7.73
N GLU A 278 -9.73 -111.81 8.65
CA GLU A 278 -10.22 -112.07 9.99
C GLU A 278 -11.56 -112.81 9.94
N ARG A 279 -12.50 -112.40 9.08
CA ARG A 279 -13.74 -113.17 8.84
C ARG A 279 -13.48 -114.55 8.27
N LYS A 280 -12.35 -114.81 7.62
CA LYS A 280 -11.93 -116.11 7.07
C LYS A 280 -11.10 -116.95 8.05
N ILE A 281 -10.38 -116.30 8.97
CA ILE A 281 -9.49 -116.91 9.97
C ILE A 281 -10.26 -117.16 11.29
N PHE A 282 -11.11 -116.23 11.74
CA PHE A 282 -11.88 -116.33 12.98
C PHE A 282 -13.27 -116.99 12.82
N SER A 283 -13.72 -117.31 11.60
CA SER A 283 -14.84 -118.25 11.41
C SER A 283 -14.41 -119.72 11.57
N SER A 284 -13.10 -119.98 11.63
CA SER A 284 -12.53 -121.25 12.07
C SER A 284 -11.80 -121.04 13.39
N GLY A 285 -12.55 -120.84 14.47
CA GLY A 285 -11.99 -120.86 15.80
C GLY A 285 -11.35 -122.22 16.10
N LYS A 286 -10.02 -122.25 16.20
CA LYS A 286 -9.25 -123.13 17.09
C LYS A 286 -7.79 -122.69 17.17
N THR A 287 -7.42 -122.34 18.39
CA THR A 287 -6.08 -122.15 18.96
C THR A 287 -5.19 -123.37 18.73
N LEU A 288 -3.91 -123.19 18.41
CA LEU A 288 -2.83 -124.09 18.85
C LEU A 288 -1.43 -123.45 18.72
N ILE A 289 -0.87 -123.10 19.89
CA ILE A 289 0.42 -123.56 20.44
C ILE A 289 1.70 -123.50 19.56
N HIS A 290 2.56 -122.54 19.93
CA HIS A 290 3.94 -122.69 20.43
C HIS A 290 5.02 -123.47 19.63
N GLN A 291 6.08 -122.73 19.31
CA GLN A 291 7.52 -123.00 19.54
C GLN A 291 8.48 -123.27 18.37
N GLU A 292 9.52 -122.42 18.35
CA GLU A 292 10.93 -122.58 17.94
C GLU A 292 11.27 -123.41 16.69
N SER A 293 12.05 -122.81 15.78
CA SER A 293 13.48 -123.14 15.69
C SER A 293 14.17 -122.25 14.66
N VAL A 294 15.45 -122.09 14.92
CA VAL A 294 16.45 -121.21 14.38
C VAL A 294 16.96 -121.73 13.01
N LEU A 295 17.60 -120.81 12.27
CA LEU A 295 18.71 -121.02 11.32
C LEU A 295 18.38 -121.40 9.86
N SER A 296 18.55 -120.37 9.01
CA SER A 296 19.64 -120.19 8.02
C SER A 296 19.87 -121.23 6.92
N GLY A 297 20.02 -120.76 5.68
CA GLY A 297 20.77 -121.50 4.66
C GLY A 297 20.42 -121.22 3.20
N SER A 298 21.04 -120.19 2.62
CA SER A 298 21.87 -120.23 1.40
C SER A 298 21.58 -121.19 0.22
N GLY A 299 21.70 -120.62 -1.00
CA GLY A 299 22.26 -121.28 -2.19
C GLY A 299 21.22 -121.87 -3.15
N GLU A 300 21.01 -121.37 -4.37
CA GLU A 300 21.91 -121.34 -5.55
C GLU A 300 21.66 -122.54 -6.50
N GLN A 301 21.30 -122.16 -7.74
CA GLN A 301 21.43 -122.84 -9.04
C GLN A 301 21.07 -124.33 -9.20
N GLY A 302 20.24 -124.54 -10.22
CA GLY A 302 20.78 -125.17 -11.44
C GLY A 302 20.28 -126.57 -11.79
N ARG A 303 19.62 -126.63 -12.96
CA ARG A 303 19.66 -127.68 -13.98
C ARG A 303 19.06 -129.07 -13.66
N GLY A 304 18.10 -129.44 -14.51
CA GLY A 304 18.34 -130.54 -15.45
C GLY A 304 17.45 -131.78 -15.30
N GLY A 305 16.58 -131.97 -16.31
CA GLY A 305 16.57 -133.23 -17.08
C GLY A 305 15.50 -134.28 -16.78
N ALA A 306 14.60 -134.44 -17.77
CA ALA A 306 14.01 -135.69 -18.29
C ALA A 306 13.06 -136.49 -17.36
N ASN A 307 12.00 -137.18 -17.79
CA ASN A 307 11.60 -137.75 -19.09
C ASN A 307 10.12 -138.24 -18.99
N GLY A 308 9.42 -138.48 -20.12
CA GLY A 308 8.21 -139.33 -20.18
C GLY A 308 7.03 -138.71 -20.96
N ILE A 309 6.92 -138.83 -22.30
CA ILE A 309 6.41 -139.95 -23.14
C ILE A 309 4.98 -139.70 -23.65
N GLY A 310 4.83 -139.81 -24.98
CA GLY A 310 3.59 -140.12 -25.73
C GLY A 310 2.69 -138.93 -26.06
N ASP A 311 2.03 -138.82 -27.20
CA ASP A 311 1.91 -139.71 -28.35
C ASP A 311 1.17 -138.95 -29.48
N ASP A 312 1.54 -139.33 -30.71
CA ASP A 312 0.93 -139.24 -32.04
C ASP A 312 -0.11 -138.18 -32.50
N GLY A 313 0.06 -137.78 -33.77
CA GLY A 313 -1.06 -137.84 -34.71
C GLY A 313 -1.56 -136.55 -35.39
N SER A 314 -1.03 -136.29 -36.59
CA SER A 314 -1.71 -135.70 -37.76
C SER A 314 -1.79 -134.17 -37.96
N GLY A 315 -1.41 -133.70 -39.17
CA GLY A 315 -1.59 -132.32 -39.64
C GLY A 315 -0.51 -131.80 -40.60
N ALA A 316 -0.26 -132.50 -41.71
CA ALA A 316 0.85 -132.24 -42.63
C ALA A 316 0.67 -131.06 -43.61
N HIS A 317 -0.16 -130.05 -43.30
CA HIS A 317 -0.34 -128.89 -44.18
C HIS A 317 -0.19 -127.51 -43.49
N ASP A 318 0.02 -127.46 -42.17
CA ASP A 318 0.33 -126.22 -41.42
C ASP A 318 1.83 -126.00 -41.16
N LYS A 319 2.67 -127.00 -41.48
CA LYS A 319 4.10 -126.99 -41.11
C LYS A 319 4.92 -125.94 -41.85
N ASP A 320 4.58 -125.59 -43.09
CA ASP A 320 5.38 -124.61 -43.84
C ASP A 320 5.16 -123.17 -43.35
N CYS A 321 3.92 -122.78 -43.04
CA CYS A 321 3.64 -121.46 -42.46
C CYS A 321 4.15 -121.34 -41.02
N ALA A 322 4.02 -122.40 -40.22
CA ALA A 322 4.57 -122.45 -38.86
C ALA A 322 6.10 -122.44 -38.86
N SER A 323 6.74 -123.16 -39.79
CA SER A 323 8.20 -123.18 -39.92
C SER A 323 8.76 -121.83 -40.41
N GLU A 324 8.07 -121.15 -41.33
CA GLU A 324 8.48 -119.82 -41.79
C GLU A 324 8.35 -118.76 -40.67
N MET A 325 7.26 -118.80 -39.88
CA MET A 325 7.12 -117.95 -38.69
C MET A 325 8.16 -118.26 -37.62
N GLU A 326 8.49 -119.53 -37.40
CA GLU A 326 9.53 -119.93 -36.45
C GLU A 326 10.93 -119.46 -36.91
N GLN A 327 11.22 -119.50 -38.21
CA GLN A 327 12.46 -118.94 -38.77
C GLN A 327 12.52 -117.41 -38.61
N LYS A 328 11.42 -116.69 -38.87
CA LYS A 328 11.34 -115.24 -38.63
C LYS A 328 11.50 -114.91 -37.14
N PHE A 329 10.95 -115.73 -36.26
CA PHE A 329 11.09 -115.57 -34.81
C PHE A 329 12.50 -115.88 -34.31
N LYS A 330 13.18 -116.90 -34.87
CA LYS A 330 14.61 -117.16 -34.62
C LYS A 330 15.49 -116.00 -35.07
N LYS A 331 15.23 -115.41 -36.24
CA LYS A 331 15.92 -114.20 -36.70
C LYS A 331 15.65 -113.02 -35.76
N LEU A 332 14.43 -112.87 -35.25
CA LEU A 332 14.06 -111.84 -34.28
C LEU A 332 14.80 -112.04 -32.95
N MET A 333 14.86 -113.26 -32.42
CA MET A 333 15.63 -113.61 -31.22
C MET A 333 17.13 -113.31 -31.41
N GLN A 334 17.68 -113.63 -32.57
CA GLN A 334 19.09 -113.38 -32.89
C GLN A 334 19.38 -111.87 -33.01
N ALA A 335 18.49 -111.10 -33.63
CA ALA A 335 18.62 -109.64 -33.75
C ALA A 335 18.39 -108.90 -32.43
N THR A 336 17.49 -109.41 -31.58
CA THR A 336 17.26 -108.87 -30.24
C THR A 336 18.27 -109.39 -29.23
N GLY A 337 19.13 -110.37 -29.56
CA GLY A 337 20.16 -110.92 -28.69
C GLY A 337 19.60 -111.69 -27.48
N VAL A 338 18.49 -112.39 -27.68
CA VAL A 338 17.71 -113.08 -26.64
C VAL A 338 17.67 -114.58 -26.91
N SER A 339 17.73 -115.40 -25.86
CA SER A 339 17.76 -116.87 -25.99
C SER A 339 16.40 -117.55 -25.78
N ALA A 340 15.41 -116.84 -25.22
CA ALA A 340 14.07 -117.37 -24.97
C ALA A 340 12.96 -116.43 -25.50
N ALA A 341 11.89 -117.03 -26.03
CA ALA A 341 10.80 -116.30 -26.70
C ALA A 341 10.15 -115.21 -25.82
N GLY A 342 10.02 -115.46 -24.51
CA GLY A 342 9.41 -114.51 -23.57
C GLY A 342 10.24 -113.24 -23.36
N GLU A 343 11.58 -113.34 -23.32
CA GLU A 343 12.44 -112.18 -23.02
C GLU A 343 12.51 -111.21 -24.21
N VAL A 344 12.14 -111.64 -25.43
CA VAL A 344 12.02 -110.77 -26.61
C VAL A 344 10.96 -109.70 -26.34
N VAL A 345 9.80 -110.10 -25.80
CA VAL A 345 8.68 -109.21 -25.49
C VAL A 345 9.08 -108.22 -24.39
N ASP A 346 9.72 -108.70 -23.32
CA ASP A 346 10.18 -107.85 -22.22
C ASP A 346 11.20 -106.80 -22.70
N ARG A 347 12.10 -107.17 -23.63
CA ARG A 347 13.09 -106.24 -24.21
C ARG A 347 12.42 -105.16 -25.06
N PHE A 348 11.39 -105.50 -25.83
CA PHE A 348 10.59 -104.51 -26.58
C PHE A 348 9.76 -103.61 -25.66
N LEU A 349 9.19 -104.15 -24.57
CA LEU A 349 8.48 -103.34 -23.58
C LEU A 349 9.43 -102.36 -22.88
N ALA A 350 10.60 -102.82 -22.44
CA ALA A 350 11.63 -101.98 -21.86
C ALA A 350 12.17 -100.93 -22.85
N GLN A 351 12.36 -101.30 -24.13
CA GLN A 351 12.76 -100.36 -25.19
C GLN A 351 11.70 -99.30 -25.44
N ARG A 352 10.42 -99.67 -25.46
CA ARG A 352 9.29 -98.74 -25.59
C ARG A 352 9.25 -97.78 -24.41
N GLU A 353 9.37 -98.26 -23.18
CA GLU A 353 9.40 -97.44 -21.97
C GLU A 353 10.62 -96.50 -21.95
N ALA A 354 11.80 -96.98 -22.35
CA ALA A 354 12.99 -96.16 -22.51
C ALA A 354 12.80 -95.07 -23.57
N SER A 355 12.17 -95.39 -24.72
CA SER A 355 11.86 -94.41 -25.76
C SER A 355 10.87 -93.33 -25.29
N ALA A 356 9.86 -93.72 -24.50
CA ALA A 356 8.89 -92.80 -23.93
C ALA A 356 9.56 -91.87 -22.90
N ARG A 357 10.43 -92.42 -22.05
CA ARG A 357 11.20 -91.65 -21.07
C ARG A 357 12.17 -90.66 -21.72
N LEU A 358 12.88 -91.07 -22.78
CA LEU A 358 13.76 -90.19 -23.54
C LEU A 358 12.98 -89.08 -24.24
N THR A 359 11.82 -89.39 -24.80
CA THR A 359 10.93 -88.40 -25.42
C THR A 359 10.44 -87.39 -24.38
N TYR A 360 9.98 -87.87 -23.22
CA TYR A 360 9.61 -87.00 -22.11
C TYR A 360 10.77 -86.09 -21.68
N LEU A 361 11.96 -86.66 -21.43
CA LEU A 361 13.13 -85.89 -21.01
C LEU A 361 13.54 -84.86 -22.06
N ARG A 362 13.48 -85.20 -23.35
CA ARG A 362 13.69 -84.26 -24.46
C ARG A 362 12.67 -83.14 -24.43
N THR A 363 11.38 -83.43 -24.29
CA THR A 363 10.34 -82.38 -24.25
C THR A 363 10.47 -81.47 -23.03
N VAL A 364 10.82 -82.02 -21.85
CA VAL A 364 11.03 -81.24 -20.64
C VAL A 364 12.24 -80.33 -20.79
N THR A 365 13.38 -80.86 -21.25
CA THR A 365 14.60 -80.06 -21.47
C THR A 365 14.43 -79.01 -22.56
N GLU A 366 13.67 -79.30 -23.61
CA GLU A 366 13.36 -78.35 -24.69
C GLU A 366 12.44 -77.22 -24.22
N ASN A 367 11.44 -77.53 -23.39
CA ASN A 367 10.58 -76.53 -22.78
C ASN A 367 11.33 -75.65 -21.78
N GLU A 368 12.17 -76.25 -20.94
CA GLU A 368 13.01 -75.51 -19.98
C GLU A 368 14.00 -74.59 -20.71
N LYS A 369 14.64 -75.08 -21.77
CA LYS A 369 15.48 -74.26 -22.65
C LYS A 369 14.70 -73.07 -23.22
N LYS A 370 13.50 -73.31 -23.77
CA LYS A 370 12.65 -72.24 -24.33
C LYS A 370 12.28 -71.19 -23.28
N GLN A 371 12.01 -71.62 -22.05
CA GLN A 371 11.67 -70.72 -20.95
C GLN A 371 12.87 -69.88 -20.50
N LEU A 372 14.06 -70.47 -20.44
CA LEU A 372 15.31 -69.76 -20.14
C LEU A 372 15.68 -68.78 -21.25
N GLU A 373 15.48 -69.14 -22.52
CA GLU A 373 15.69 -68.24 -23.66
C GLU A 373 14.76 -67.03 -23.61
N ALA A 374 13.48 -67.24 -23.28
CA ALA A 374 12.51 -66.15 -23.12
C ALA A 374 12.85 -65.24 -21.93
N GLN A 375 13.27 -65.79 -20.79
CA GLN A 375 13.73 -64.99 -19.65
C GLN A 375 14.99 -64.18 -19.99
N ARG A 376 15.95 -64.79 -20.71
CA ARG A 376 17.15 -64.09 -21.16
C ARG A 376 16.80 -62.93 -22.09
N GLU A 377 15.88 -63.14 -23.02
CA GLU A 377 15.44 -62.10 -23.95
C GLU A 377 14.71 -60.95 -23.23
N LEU A 378 13.85 -61.28 -22.26
CA LEU A 378 13.18 -60.28 -21.42
C LEU A 378 14.18 -59.46 -20.61
N MET A 379 15.12 -60.12 -19.92
CA MET A 379 16.15 -59.41 -19.13
C MET A 379 17.03 -58.55 -20.04
N LYS A 380 17.36 -59.02 -21.24
CA LYS A 380 18.13 -58.24 -22.23
C LYS A 380 17.36 -57.02 -22.70
N ALA A 381 16.07 -57.15 -22.99
CA ALA A 381 15.21 -56.03 -23.37
C ALA A 381 15.05 -55.00 -22.24
N GLN A 382 14.92 -55.45 -20.98
CA GLN A 382 14.91 -54.56 -19.82
C GLN A 382 16.23 -53.80 -19.67
N LEU A 383 17.36 -54.49 -19.83
CA LEU A 383 18.69 -53.87 -19.74
C LEU A 383 18.90 -52.83 -20.85
N ASP A 384 18.45 -53.12 -22.07
CA ASP A 384 18.49 -52.15 -23.17
C ASP A 384 17.55 -50.96 -22.89
N ALA A 385 16.34 -51.18 -22.38
CA ALA A 385 15.44 -50.10 -21.98
C ALA A 385 16.03 -49.19 -20.90
N PHE A 386 16.66 -49.75 -19.87
CA PHE A 386 17.35 -48.97 -18.83
C PHE A 386 18.52 -48.15 -19.39
N LYS A 387 19.33 -48.72 -20.29
CA LYS A 387 20.43 -48.00 -20.94
C LYS A 387 19.96 -46.78 -21.72
N PHE A 388 18.81 -46.87 -22.39
CA PHE A 388 18.28 -45.76 -23.19
C PHE A 388 17.40 -44.78 -22.40
N ALA A 389 16.86 -45.19 -21.24
CA ALA A 389 16.15 -44.29 -20.34
C ALA A 389 17.10 -43.28 -19.69
N ASP A 390 18.22 -43.74 -19.12
CA ASP A 390 19.22 -42.86 -18.49
C ASP A 390 19.79 -41.82 -19.47
N VAL A 391 20.02 -42.23 -20.73
CA VAL A 391 20.54 -41.31 -21.77
C VAL A 391 19.50 -40.27 -22.16
N LYS A 392 18.23 -40.67 -22.30
CA LYS A 392 17.15 -39.72 -22.62
C LYS A 392 16.90 -38.71 -21.51
N ASP A 393 16.85 -39.16 -20.26
CA ASP A 393 16.65 -38.27 -19.12
C ASP A 393 17.85 -37.32 -18.95
N SER A 394 19.08 -37.80 -19.21
CA SER A 394 20.27 -36.95 -19.24
C SER A 394 20.22 -35.89 -20.35
N ASP A 395 19.79 -36.25 -21.56
CA ASP A 395 19.69 -35.31 -22.69
C ASP A 395 18.59 -34.27 -22.48
N VAL A 396 17.43 -34.68 -21.93
CA VAL A 396 16.33 -33.76 -21.59
C VAL A 396 16.76 -32.81 -20.47
N ASN A 397 17.41 -33.33 -19.43
CA ASN A 397 17.95 -32.48 -18.36
C ASN A 397 19.01 -31.50 -18.88
N GLN A 398 19.84 -31.89 -19.85
CA GLN A 398 20.83 -31.02 -20.47
C GLN A 398 20.16 -29.89 -21.28
N GLU A 399 19.11 -30.19 -22.05
CA GLU A 399 18.36 -29.19 -22.82
C GLU A 399 17.64 -28.20 -21.89
N GLU A 400 17.05 -28.67 -20.79
CA GLU A 400 16.45 -27.81 -19.78
C GLU A 400 17.48 -26.92 -19.09
N LEU A 401 18.66 -27.47 -18.79
CA LEU A 401 19.77 -26.70 -18.23
C LEU A 401 20.22 -25.57 -19.17
N GLU A 402 20.29 -25.85 -20.48
CA GLU A 402 20.63 -24.85 -21.50
C GLU A 402 19.55 -23.78 -21.63
N LYS A 403 18.26 -24.14 -21.57
CA LYS A 403 17.15 -23.16 -21.55
C LYS A 403 17.24 -22.23 -20.34
N ILE A 404 17.48 -22.79 -19.15
CA ILE A 404 17.65 -22.01 -17.92
C ILE A 404 18.87 -21.10 -18.04
N LYS A 405 19.99 -21.61 -18.56
CA LYS A 405 21.21 -20.83 -18.77
C LYS A 405 20.99 -19.66 -19.74
N ASN A 406 20.29 -19.88 -20.84
CA ASN A 406 19.95 -18.84 -21.81
C ASN A 406 19.02 -17.78 -21.19
N SER A 407 18.02 -18.21 -20.41
CA SER A 407 17.13 -17.28 -19.71
C SER A 407 17.87 -16.43 -18.69
N ILE A 408 18.82 -17.01 -17.94
CA ILE A 408 19.67 -16.27 -17.00
C ILE A 408 20.51 -15.23 -17.74
N GLU A 409 21.09 -15.58 -18.88
CA GLU A 409 21.91 -14.65 -19.66
C GLU A 409 21.08 -13.49 -20.25
N GLU A 410 19.88 -13.78 -20.76
CA GLU A 410 18.94 -12.77 -21.23
C GLU A 410 18.51 -11.82 -20.10
N GLN A 411 18.21 -12.36 -18.91
CA GLN A 411 17.87 -11.54 -17.75
C GLN A 411 19.05 -10.69 -17.27
N LYS A 412 20.28 -11.19 -17.38
CA LYS A 412 21.49 -10.39 -17.09
C LYS A 412 21.66 -9.24 -18.08
N GLN A 413 21.53 -9.50 -19.38
CA GLN A 413 21.59 -8.44 -20.40
C GLN A 413 20.52 -7.38 -20.17
N ARG A 414 19.28 -7.80 -19.88
CA ARG A 414 18.19 -6.88 -19.59
C ARG A 414 18.44 -6.04 -18.33
N ARG A 415 19.06 -6.63 -17.29
CA ARG A 415 19.49 -5.88 -16.10
C ARG A 415 20.59 -4.87 -16.44
N GLU A 416 21.58 -5.25 -17.23
CA GLU A 416 22.67 -4.36 -17.65
C GLU A 416 22.14 -3.17 -18.49
N GLU A 417 21.18 -3.40 -19.38
CA GLU A 417 20.51 -2.34 -20.14
C GLU A 417 19.72 -1.39 -19.25
N CYS A 418 18.96 -1.93 -18.29
CA CYS A 418 18.27 -1.12 -17.29
C CYS A 418 19.26 -0.30 -16.44
N GLU A 419 20.39 -0.88 -16.04
CA GLU A 419 21.43 -0.19 -15.28
C GLU A 419 22.05 0.95 -16.08
N LYS A 420 22.39 0.72 -17.36
CA LYS A 420 22.84 1.77 -18.29
C LYS A 420 21.81 2.90 -18.44
N ALA A 421 20.53 2.57 -18.53
CA ALA A 421 19.45 3.56 -18.62
C ALA A 421 19.29 4.37 -17.32
N ILE A 422 19.44 3.73 -16.16
CA ILE A 422 19.45 4.39 -14.85
C ILE A 422 20.65 5.34 -14.75
N ASP A 423 21.85 4.90 -15.12
CA ASP A 423 23.06 5.72 -15.10
C ASP A 423 22.95 6.92 -16.04
N TYR A 424 22.41 6.72 -17.24
CA TYR A 424 22.12 7.82 -18.17
C TYR A 424 21.17 8.85 -17.54
N THR A 425 20.06 8.39 -16.96
CA THR A 425 19.07 9.26 -16.31
C THR A 425 19.68 9.99 -15.11
N ARG A 426 20.51 9.31 -14.32
CA ARG A 426 21.24 9.88 -13.19
C ARG A 426 22.22 10.96 -13.65
N ASN A 427 22.90 10.76 -14.77
CA ASN A 427 23.81 11.75 -15.35
C ASN A 427 23.06 12.99 -15.84
N VAL A 428 21.92 12.81 -16.53
CA VAL A 428 21.05 13.93 -16.93
C VAL A 428 20.55 14.69 -15.70
N PHE A 429 20.11 13.97 -14.67
CA PHE A 429 19.66 14.56 -13.42
C PHE A 429 20.76 15.38 -12.73
N ASN A 430 21.99 14.84 -12.64
CA ASN A 430 23.13 15.57 -12.10
C ASN A 430 23.45 16.82 -12.93
N THR A 431 23.38 16.74 -14.26
CA THR A 431 23.58 17.90 -15.15
C THR A 431 22.55 18.99 -14.89
N ILE A 432 21.28 18.63 -14.73
CA ILE A 432 20.21 19.57 -14.37
C ILE A 432 20.47 20.17 -12.99
N LYS A 433 20.82 19.34 -12.00
CA LYS A 433 21.16 19.80 -10.65
C LYS A 433 22.30 20.82 -10.67
N ASP A 434 23.37 20.55 -11.41
CA ASP A 434 24.52 21.46 -11.54
C ASP A 434 24.11 22.78 -12.20
N ALA A 435 23.28 22.74 -13.25
CA ALA A 435 22.76 23.94 -13.89
C ALA A 435 21.87 24.79 -12.96
N LEU A 436 21.06 24.15 -12.11
CA LEU A 436 20.24 24.83 -11.11
C LEU A 436 21.10 25.48 -10.00
N ILE A 437 22.18 24.80 -9.58
CA ILE A 437 23.16 25.36 -8.65
C ILE A 437 23.84 26.59 -9.28
N GLU A 438 24.25 26.51 -10.55
CA GLU A 438 24.86 27.64 -11.26
C GLU A 438 23.89 28.84 -11.35
N LEU A 439 22.62 28.58 -11.66
CA LEU A 439 21.58 29.62 -11.70
C LEU A 439 21.40 30.29 -10.32
N LEU A 440 21.37 29.51 -9.25
CA LEU A 440 21.28 30.03 -7.88
C LEU A 440 22.47 30.92 -7.53
N LEU A 441 23.68 30.52 -7.91
CA LEU A 441 24.88 31.33 -7.69
C LEU A 441 24.81 32.66 -8.46
N LYS A 442 24.35 32.65 -9.72
CA LYS A 442 24.18 33.88 -10.52
C LYS A 442 23.08 34.79 -9.98
N LEU A 443 21.94 34.24 -9.57
CA LEU A 443 20.86 35.02 -8.95
C LEU A 443 21.33 35.69 -7.66
N ARG A 444 22.18 35.01 -6.90
CA ARG A 444 22.82 35.59 -5.72
C ARG A 444 23.80 36.71 -6.06
N GLU A 445 24.66 36.55 -7.08
CA GLU A 445 25.55 37.62 -7.54
C GLU A 445 24.77 38.89 -7.93
N ILE A 446 23.61 38.71 -8.57
CA ILE A 446 22.70 39.81 -8.92
C ILE A 446 22.15 40.47 -7.64
N GLU A 447 21.73 39.69 -6.64
CA GLU A 447 21.23 40.21 -5.37
C GLU A 447 22.30 40.98 -4.58
N GLU A 448 23.53 40.43 -4.51
CA GLU A 448 24.69 41.11 -3.91
C GLU A 448 25.01 42.42 -4.67
N SER A 449 24.85 42.44 -6.00
CA SER A 449 25.03 43.66 -6.80
C SER A 449 23.94 44.72 -6.57
N LEU A 450 22.69 44.30 -6.30
CA LEU A 450 21.58 45.20 -6.00
C LEU A 450 21.69 45.81 -4.59
N ASP A 451 22.13 45.04 -3.60
CA ASP A 451 22.34 45.53 -2.23
C ASP A 451 23.42 46.63 -2.17
N VAL A 452 24.46 46.52 -3.00
CA VAL A 452 25.50 47.56 -3.15
C VAL A 452 24.95 48.84 -3.81
N ALA A 453 23.99 48.73 -4.73
CA ALA A 453 23.42 49.87 -5.45
C ALA A 453 22.35 50.64 -4.66
N TYR A 454 21.62 49.99 -3.74
CA TYR A 454 20.45 50.59 -3.06
C TYR A 454 20.55 50.66 -1.53
N GLY A 455 21.64 50.20 -0.90
CA GLY A 455 21.86 50.36 0.54
C GLY A 455 20.80 49.70 1.42
N SER A 456 20.02 48.75 0.88
CA SER A 456 19.04 47.99 1.64
C SER A 456 19.72 46.85 2.36
N ARG A 457 19.50 46.77 3.67
CA ARG A 457 20.00 45.68 4.49
C ARG A 457 18.99 44.53 4.41
N ARG A 458 19.04 43.69 3.37
CA ARG A 458 18.30 42.41 3.35
C ARG A 458 19.17 41.27 3.87
N VAL A 459 18.51 40.26 4.40
CA VAL A 459 19.10 39.20 5.23
C VAL A 459 20.07 38.35 4.40
N THR A 460 21.36 38.48 4.71
CA THR A 460 22.41 37.58 4.22
C THR A 460 22.22 36.18 4.81
N LEU A 461 22.08 35.15 3.96
CA LEU A 461 22.06 33.74 4.38
C LEU A 461 23.31 33.38 5.20
N LYS A 462 23.19 32.38 6.08
CA LYS A 462 24.27 32.02 7.00
C LYS A 462 25.39 31.25 6.24
N PRO A 463 26.68 31.42 6.62
CA PRO A 463 27.83 30.72 6.03
C PRO A 463 27.73 29.18 5.82
N PRO A 464 27.03 28.38 6.66
CA PRO A 464 26.85 26.95 6.42
C PRO A 464 26.03 26.62 5.15
N GLU A 465 24.99 27.39 4.83
CA GLU A 465 24.16 27.16 3.63
C GLU A 465 24.99 27.34 2.34
N ILE A 466 25.98 28.23 2.37
CA ILE A 466 26.89 28.52 1.24
C ILE A 466 27.81 27.33 0.94
N LYS A 467 28.27 26.62 1.98
CA LYS A 467 29.13 25.45 1.82
C LYS A 467 28.35 24.24 1.32
N ASP A 468 27.09 24.10 1.71
CA ASP A 468 26.25 22.97 1.31
C ASP A 468 25.70 23.10 -0.12
N ILE A 469 25.43 24.32 -0.59
CA ILE A 469 25.13 24.65 -2.00
C ILE A 469 26.33 24.30 -2.89
N ALA A 470 27.52 24.83 -2.57
CA ALA A 470 28.72 24.65 -3.38
C ALA A 470 29.31 23.22 -3.30
N SER A 471 29.01 22.47 -2.23
CA SER A 471 29.45 21.07 -2.08
C SER A 471 28.43 20.06 -2.61
N GLY A 472 27.31 20.50 -3.18
CA GLY A 472 26.28 19.62 -3.75
C GLY A 472 25.56 18.72 -2.74
N ARG A 473 25.63 19.02 -1.44
CA ARG A 473 25.05 18.19 -0.36
C ARG A 473 23.58 18.48 -0.07
N MET A 474 23.05 19.59 -0.59
CA MET A 474 21.64 19.93 -0.41
C MET A 474 20.71 18.93 -1.08
N ALA A 475 19.60 18.62 -0.41
CA ALA A 475 18.53 17.81 -0.97
C ALA A 475 17.83 18.57 -2.11
N VAL A 476 17.24 17.81 -3.05
CA VAL A 476 16.60 18.37 -4.26
C VAL A 476 15.40 19.25 -3.90
N GLU A 477 14.66 18.87 -2.86
CA GLU A 477 13.52 19.62 -2.32
C GLU A 477 13.94 20.96 -1.69
N GLU A 478 15.08 20.95 -0.98
CA GLU A 478 15.68 22.16 -0.39
C GLU A 478 16.22 23.09 -1.47
N LEU A 479 16.86 22.53 -2.51
CA LEU A 479 17.35 23.29 -3.66
C LEU A 479 16.21 23.97 -4.43
N GLY A 480 15.10 23.25 -4.65
CA GLY A 480 13.90 23.77 -5.31
C GLY A 480 13.23 24.88 -4.52
N SER A 481 13.06 24.69 -3.20
CA SER A 481 12.47 25.69 -2.31
C SER A 481 13.29 26.99 -2.28
N LEU A 482 14.62 26.86 -2.23
CA LEU A 482 15.52 28.01 -2.25
C LEU A 482 15.49 28.76 -3.59
N LEU A 483 15.43 28.04 -4.71
CA LEU A 483 15.31 28.66 -6.03
C LEU A 483 13.97 29.39 -6.20
N GLU A 484 12.88 28.81 -5.70
CA GLU A 484 11.57 29.43 -5.72
C GLU A 484 11.54 30.74 -4.90
N GLU A 485 12.11 30.73 -3.69
CA GLU A 485 12.21 31.92 -2.84
C GLU A 485 13.05 33.02 -3.52
N ARG A 486 14.19 32.66 -4.11
CA ARG A 486 15.09 33.61 -4.80
C ARG A 486 14.47 34.21 -6.07
N ILE A 487 13.77 33.40 -6.87
CA ILE A 487 13.06 33.89 -8.05
C ILE A 487 11.92 34.83 -7.64
N LYS A 488 11.15 34.49 -6.60
CA LYS A 488 10.09 35.37 -6.06
C LYS A 488 10.66 36.72 -5.62
N LEU A 489 11.78 36.72 -4.90
CA LEU A 489 12.46 37.95 -4.49
C LEU A 489 12.94 38.79 -5.69
N GLY A 490 13.49 38.14 -6.73
CA GLY A 490 13.88 38.80 -7.97
C GLY A 490 12.67 39.41 -8.72
N LEU A 491 11.56 38.69 -8.80
CA LEU A 491 10.32 39.18 -9.42
C LEU A 491 9.73 40.39 -8.68
N ILE A 492 9.75 40.35 -7.33
CA ILE A 492 9.36 41.49 -6.49
C ILE A 492 10.29 42.69 -6.74
N ALA A 493 11.61 42.48 -6.80
CA ALA A 493 12.59 43.55 -7.05
C ALA A 493 12.43 44.18 -8.45
N SER A 494 12.03 43.38 -9.45
CA SER A 494 11.75 43.86 -10.81
C SER A 494 10.38 44.55 -10.97
N GLY A 495 9.56 44.59 -9.90
CA GLY A 495 8.21 45.17 -9.92
C GLY A 495 7.16 44.33 -10.65
N GLN A 496 7.48 43.07 -10.98
CA GLN A 496 6.57 42.13 -11.65
C GLN A 496 5.64 41.38 -10.68
N LEU A 497 5.98 41.38 -9.38
CA LEU A 497 5.15 40.84 -8.30
C LEU A 497 4.90 41.92 -7.24
N ALA A 498 3.65 42.09 -6.81
CA ALA A 498 3.32 42.97 -5.69
C ALA A 498 3.82 42.38 -4.37
N VAL A 499 4.24 43.22 -3.43
CA VAL A 499 4.60 42.79 -2.08
C VAL A 499 3.30 42.52 -1.32
N ASP A 500 2.86 41.26 -1.30
CA ASP A 500 1.79 40.85 -0.40
C ASP A 500 2.31 40.88 1.04
N LEU A 501 2.06 42.00 1.71
CA LEU A 501 2.20 42.15 3.16
C LEU A 501 1.07 41.38 3.84
N ASP A 502 1.13 40.05 3.84
CA ASP A 502 0.31 39.24 4.74
C ASP A 502 1.10 38.98 6.02
N SER A 503 1.06 39.96 6.92
CA SER A 503 1.51 39.80 8.29
C SER A 503 0.44 39.04 9.06
N GLY A 504 0.74 37.79 9.38
CA GLY A 504 -0.06 36.98 10.28
C GLY A 504 -0.38 37.72 11.59
N LEU A 505 -1.66 37.87 11.85
CA LEU A 505 -2.22 38.06 13.18
C LEU A 505 -3.38 37.08 13.33
N SER A 506 -3.14 36.09 14.18
CA SER A 506 -4.08 35.09 14.63
C SER A 506 -5.27 35.72 15.35
N GLU A 507 -6.45 35.22 14.99
CA GLU A 507 -7.61 34.85 15.82
C GLU A 507 -7.62 35.33 17.28
N ASP A 508 -8.69 36.02 17.67
CA ASP A 508 -9.50 35.68 18.84
C ASP A 508 -10.91 36.27 18.71
N ASP A 509 -11.88 35.45 19.13
CA ASP A 509 -13.34 35.56 19.03
C ASP A 509 -13.97 36.86 19.57
N GLU A 510 -15.04 37.33 18.90
CA GLU A 510 -16.23 37.80 19.62
C GLU A 510 -17.53 37.38 18.92
N ASP A 511 -18.27 36.57 19.67
CA ASP A 511 -19.62 36.08 19.44
C ASP A 511 -20.66 37.15 19.81
N ARG A 512 -21.48 37.60 18.85
CA ARG A 512 -22.80 38.17 19.11
C ARG A 512 -23.77 37.85 17.97
N GLY A 513 -24.64 36.89 18.23
CA GLY A 513 -25.87 36.71 17.46
C GLY A 513 -26.87 37.85 17.68
N VAL A 514 -27.78 38.03 16.71
CA VAL A 514 -29.26 37.97 16.87
C VAL A 514 -29.98 38.42 15.59
N SER A 515 -30.74 37.48 15.01
CA SER A 515 -32.03 37.55 14.30
C SER A 515 -32.30 38.50 13.10
N GLY A 516 -32.86 37.92 12.03
CA GLY A 516 -33.73 38.62 11.07
C GLY A 516 -34.02 37.83 9.77
N VAL A 517 -35.16 37.14 9.73
CA VAL A 517 -35.73 36.40 8.57
C VAL A 517 -36.63 37.38 7.75
N PRO A 518 -37.31 36.98 6.65
CA PRO A 518 -36.89 36.73 5.27
C PRO A 518 -37.49 37.75 4.26
N SER A 519 -37.12 37.70 2.97
CA SER A 519 -38.05 38.06 1.87
C SER A 519 -37.58 37.61 0.48
N THR A 520 -38.25 36.56 -0.02
CA THR A 520 -38.97 36.44 -1.31
C THR A 520 -38.45 37.03 -2.62
N SER A 521 -38.69 36.21 -3.66
CA SER A 521 -38.88 36.51 -5.11
C SER A 521 -37.60 36.48 -5.97
N ALA A 522 -37.57 35.98 -7.20
CA ALA A 522 -38.49 35.19 -8.02
C ALA A 522 -37.68 34.64 -9.21
N ALA A 523 -38.28 33.65 -9.86
CA ALA A 523 -37.88 32.96 -11.08
C ALA A 523 -37.25 33.81 -12.19
N SER A 524 -36.34 33.21 -12.96
CA SER A 524 -36.59 32.96 -14.40
C SER A 524 -35.49 32.11 -15.04
N SER A 525 -35.98 31.05 -15.68
CA SER A 525 -35.37 30.19 -16.67
C SER A 525 -34.95 30.97 -17.93
N ILE A 526 -33.87 30.53 -18.59
CA ILE A 526 -33.73 30.51 -20.05
C ILE A 526 -32.79 29.35 -20.43
N ALA A 527 -33.26 28.58 -21.40
CA ALA A 527 -32.56 27.52 -22.10
C ALA A 527 -32.13 27.99 -23.49
N GLN A 528 -30.98 27.52 -23.97
CA GLN A 528 -30.55 27.36 -25.39
C GLN A 528 -29.13 26.75 -25.34
N GLN A 529 -28.78 25.55 -25.81
CA GLN A 529 -29.03 24.76 -27.03
C GLN A 529 -28.18 25.16 -28.25
N GLN A 530 -27.10 24.40 -28.51
CA GLN A 530 -26.60 23.81 -29.80
C GLN A 530 -25.09 23.47 -29.67
N GLN A 531 -24.60 22.22 -29.82
CA GLN A 531 -24.33 21.42 -31.05
C GLN A 531 -23.29 22.10 -31.98
N LEU A 532 -22.19 21.52 -32.50
CA LEU A 532 -21.75 20.15 -32.87
C LEU A 532 -20.21 20.07 -33.03
N ALA A 533 -19.67 18.84 -33.15
CA ALA A 533 -18.26 18.38 -33.17
C ALA A 533 -17.59 18.41 -34.59
N PRO A 534 -16.63 17.53 -35.01
CA PRO A 534 -15.42 16.90 -34.39
C PRO A 534 -14.15 16.92 -35.32
N ALA A 535 -12.97 16.48 -34.81
CA ALA A 535 -11.86 15.73 -35.49
C ALA A 535 -10.52 15.94 -34.73
N THR A 536 -9.50 15.07 -34.62
CA THR A 536 -9.16 13.65 -34.88
C THR A 536 -7.74 13.39 -34.30
N ALA A 537 -7.50 12.18 -33.76
CA ALA A 537 -6.25 11.37 -33.67
C ALA A 537 -4.88 12.01 -33.25
N GLY A 538 -4.21 11.53 -32.19
CA GLY A 538 -3.15 10.48 -32.24
C GLY A 538 -2.05 10.69 -31.15
N PRO A 539 -1.09 9.76 -30.92
CA PRO A 539 -0.95 9.05 -29.62
C PRO A 539 0.41 9.14 -28.83
N SER A 540 0.37 8.73 -27.54
CA SER A 540 1.38 8.01 -26.70
C SER A 540 2.76 8.66 -26.33
N PRO A 541 3.57 8.15 -25.36
CA PRO A 541 3.39 7.13 -24.28
C PRO A 541 4.00 7.43 -22.85
N ALA A 542 3.66 6.55 -21.88
CA ALA A 542 4.46 5.87 -20.81
C ALA A 542 5.13 6.55 -19.57
N GLY A 543 4.98 5.85 -18.42
CA GLY A 543 5.86 5.77 -17.22
C GLY A 543 5.47 6.71 -16.05
N GLY A 544 5.21 6.32 -14.80
CA GLY A 544 5.53 5.12 -14.00
C GLY A 544 6.57 5.46 -12.92
N THR A 545 6.17 5.62 -11.64
CA THR A 545 6.78 5.07 -10.40
C THR A 545 6.31 5.81 -9.14
N SER A 546 6.17 5.02 -8.08
CA SER A 546 5.55 5.27 -6.78
C SER A 546 6.57 5.72 -5.71
N SER A 547 6.12 6.33 -4.61
CA SER A 547 6.46 5.86 -3.24
C SER A 547 5.60 6.54 -2.16
N SER A 548 5.59 5.91 -0.98
CA SER A 548 4.61 5.98 0.11
C SER A 548 5.23 6.61 1.37
N VAL A 549 4.44 7.26 2.23
CA VAL A 549 4.70 7.31 3.69
C VAL A 549 3.42 7.61 4.52
N MET A 550 3.42 7.08 5.75
CA MET A 550 2.31 6.86 6.69
C MET A 550 2.04 8.00 7.70
N SER A 551 0.90 7.87 8.42
CA SER A 551 0.62 8.28 9.83
C SER A 551 -0.21 9.57 10.03
N THR A 552 -1.11 9.79 11.02
CA THR A 552 -1.82 9.03 12.07
C THR A 552 -2.89 9.98 12.71
N SER A 553 -4.03 9.39 13.14
CA SER A 553 -4.96 9.75 14.25
C SER A 553 -5.88 11.01 14.30
N SER A 554 -7.20 10.69 14.31
CA SER A 554 -8.34 11.15 15.17
C SER A 554 -8.92 12.59 15.05
N PRO A 555 -10.18 12.90 15.49
CA PRO A 555 -11.20 12.12 16.22
C PRO A 555 -12.63 12.15 15.57
N ALA A 556 -13.65 11.81 16.36
CA ALA A 556 -14.98 11.29 16.03
C ALA A 556 -16.12 12.32 15.81
N GLU A 557 -17.22 11.78 15.25
CA GLU A 557 -18.63 12.24 15.23
C GLU A 557 -19.00 13.41 14.28
N ASP A 558 -19.71 13.11 13.18
CA ASP A 558 -21.19 13.09 13.19
C ASP A 558 -21.79 12.35 11.97
N ARG A 559 -22.99 11.78 12.15
CA ARG A 559 -23.66 10.84 11.23
C ARG A 559 -24.54 11.55 10.19
N GLU A 560 -24.29 11.33 8.90
CA GLU A 560 -25.33 11.34 7.86
C GLU A 560 -25.24 10.12 6.94
N LYS A 561 -26.39 9.48 6.70
CA LYS A 561 -26.54 8.21 5.95
C LYS A 561 -26.34 8.45 4.43
N PRO A 562 -25.59 7.58 3.71
CA PRO A 562 -25.58 7.59 2.25
C PRO A 562 -26.82 6.84 1.68
N PRO A 563 -27.24 7.18 0.44
CA PRO A 563 -28.42 6.58 -0.20
C PRO A 563 -28.22 5.09 -0.52
N ALA A 564 -29.32 4.33 -0.50
CA ALA A 564 -29.33 2.88 -0.67
C ALA A 564 -28.84 2.44 -2.05
N TYR A 565 -27.95 1.45 -2.09
CA TYR A 565 -27.47 0.84 -3.33
C TYR A 565 -28.53 -0.03 -4.02
N PRO A 566 -28.49 -0.15 -5.37
CA PRO A 566 -29.46 -0.91 -6.15
C PRO A 566 -29.54 -2.41 -5.77
N PRO A 567 -30.69 -3.09 -5.97
CA PRO A 567 -31.01 -4.41 -5.39
C PRO A 567 -30.17 -5.59 -5.89
N VAL A 568 -29.28 -5.37 -6.86
CA VAL A 568 -28.55 -6.44 -7.56
C VAL A 568 -27.32 -6.93 -6.78
N TYR A 569 -26.86 -6.17 -5.78
CA TYR A 569 -25.68 -6.53 -4.96
C TYR A 569 -26.02 -7.07 -3.55
N MET A 570 -27.31 -7.23 -3.22
CA MET A 570 -27.74 -7.67 -1.87
C MET A 570 -27.45 -9.16 -1.57
N ASN A 571 -27.15 -9.98 -2.58
CA ASN A 571 -26.95 -11.43 -2.40
C ASN A 571 -25.50 -11.85 -2.15
N LEU A 572 -24.55 -10.91 -2.10
CA LEU A 572 -23.12 -11.20 -1.85
C LEU A 572 -22.65 -10.84 -0.44
N ILE A 573 -23.51 -10.25 0.41
CA ILE A 573 -23.16 -9.75 1.75
C ILE A 573 -23.91 -10.49 2.88
N ALA A 574 -24.88 -11.35 2.55
CA ALA A 574 -25.59 -12.17 3.54
C ALA A 574 -24.90 -13.54 3.71
N GLY A 575 -24.02 -13.64 4.70
CA GLY A 575 -23.38 -14.90 5.10
C GLY A 575 -24.41 -16.00 5.38
N ARG A 576 -24.37 -17.08 4.58
CA ARG A 576 -25.19 -18.28 4.79
C ARG A 576 -24.44 -19.29 5.66
N THR A 577 -24.99 -19.46 6.85
CA THR A 577 -24.87 -20.65 7.69
C THR A 577 -25.41 -21.86 6.93
N THR A 578 -24.58 -22.88 6.68
CA THR A 578 -25.03 -24.15 6.11
C THR A 578 -25.48 -25.06 7.24
N ALA A 579 -26.80 -25.20 7.38
CA ALA A 579 -27.44 -26.25 8.15
C ALA A 579 -27.61 -27.50 7.26
N GLN A 580 -27.22 -28.63 7.83
CA GLN A 580 -27.74 -29.99 7.69
C GLN A 580 -28.56 -30.34 6.44
N ILE A 581 -28.03 -31.29 5.67
CA ILE A 581 -28.84 -32.24 4.89
C ILE A 581 -28.38 -33.64 5.25
N SER A 582 -29.29 -34.40 5.84
CA SER A 582 -29.20 -35.82 6.11
C SER A 582 -29.46 -36.61 4.83
N SER A 583 -28.64 -37.61 4.54
CA SER A 583 -29.00 -38.74 3.68
C SER A 583 -28.51 -40.03 4.34
N ALA A 584 -29.43 -40.94 4.62
CA ALA A 584 -29.22 -42.18 5.32
C ALA A 584 -29.01 -43.38 4.37
N SER A 585 -28.30 -44.39 4.90
CA SER A 585 -28.42 -45.85 4.66
C SER A 585 -27.34 -46.53 3.79
N PRO A 586 -27.08 -47.86 3.95
CA PRO A 586 -26.36 -48.47 5.08
C PRO A 586 -25.26 -49.46 4.62
N GLY A 587 -24.25 -49.75 5.44
CA GLY A 587 -23.31 -50.84 5.13
C GLY A 587 -22.21 -51.02 6.18
N GLN A 588 -22.08 -52.26 6.65
CA GLN A 588 -21.34 -52.68 7.85
C GLN A 588 -19.82 -52.77 7.68
N GLY A 589 -19.11 -52.37 8.74
CA GLY A 589 -18.06 -53.13 9.43
C GLY A 589 -16.84 -53.63 8.67
N THR A 590 -15.68 -53.02 8.92
CA THR A 590 -14.45 -53.79 9.18
C THR A 590 -13.48 -52.95 10.01
N THR A 591 -13.18 -53.44 11.22
CA THR A 591 -12.10 -52.99 12.07
C THR A 591 -10.75 -53.40 11.47
N VAL A 592 -9.88 -52.43 11.20
CA VAL A 592 -8.44 -52.68 11.00
C VAL A 592 -7.69 -51.76 11.95
N VAL A 593 -7.13 -52.39 12.97
CA VAL A 593 -6.02 -51.88 13.78
C VAL A 593 -4.77 -51.93 12.89
N LEU A 594 -3.99 -50.84 12.80
CA LEU A 594 -2.52 -50.81 12.89
C LEU A 594 -1.91 -49.41 12.63
N SER A 595 -0.86 -49.15 13.42
CA SER A 595 0.20 -48.11 13.44
C SER A 595 -0.12 -46.66 13.81
N ASP A 596 0.07 -46.39 15.11
CA ASP A 596 0.68 -45.17 15.63
C ASP A 596 2.01 -44.88 14.90
N ASP A 597 2.10 -43.75 14.19
CA ASP A 597 3.17 -42.74 14.31
C ASP A 597 3.06 -41.74 13.14
N GLU A 598 2.16 -40.76 13.27
CA GLU A 598 2.27 -39.48 12.55
C GLU A 598 1.46 -38.43 13.32
N GLY A 599 2.08 -37.30 13.63
CA GLY A 599 1.57 -36.30 14.58
C GLY A 599 0.20 -35.73 14.23
N ASP A 600 -0.79 -36.07 15.06
CA ASP A 600 -2.18 -35.64 14.92
C ASP A 600 -2.31 -34.11 15.06
N VAL A 601 -2.54 -33.43 13.93
CA VAL A 601 -2.82 -31.98 13.91
C VAL A 601 -4.13 -31.77 14.66
N PRO A 602 -4.15 -31.04 15.80
CA PRO A 602 -5.33 -30.96 16.64
C PRO A 602 -6.53 -30.43 15.86
N SER A 603 -7.60 -31.24 15.79
CA SER A 603 -8.82 -30.87 15.07
C SER A 603 -9.30 -29.47 15.48
N ARG A 604 -9.85 -28.71 14.52
CA ARG A 604 -10.44 -27.37 14.77
C ARG A 604 -11.40 -27.37 15.97
N SER A 605 -12.13 -28.46 16.19
CA SER A 605 -13.00 -28.67 17.35
C SER A 605 -12.24 -28.79 18.68
N TYR A 606 -11.07 -29.43 18.69
CA TYR A 606 -10.20 -29.53 19.86
C TYR A 606 -9.62 -28.17 20.22
N LEU A 607 -9.05 -27.45 19.24
CA LEU A 607 -8.53 -26.09 19.43
C LEU A 607 -9.60 -25.12 19.92
N LYS A 608 -10.83 -25.23 19.39
CA LYS A 608 -11.96 -24.41 19.84
C LYS A 608 -12.38 -24.73 21.28
N ARG A 609 -12.37 -26.00 21.70
CA ARG A 609 -12.64 -26.40 23.09
C ARG A 609 -11.55 -25.90 24.05
N GLN A 610 -10.29 -26.01 23.65
CA GLN A 610 -9.16 -25.56 24.45
C GLN A 610 -9.15 -24.03 24.62
N ALA A 611 -9.44 -23.30 23.54
CA ALA A 611 -9.59 -21.84 23.58
C ALA A 611 -10.74 -21.42 24.52
N ASN A 612 -11.89 -22.09 24.46
CA ASN A 612 -13.01 -21.81 25.35
C ASN A 612 -12.68 -22.11 26.82
N MET A 613 -11.97 -23.21 27.11
CA MET A 613 -11.50 -23.51 28.47
C MET A 613 -10.54 -22.45 29.01
N ILE A 614 -9.64 -21.92 28.17
CA ILE A 614 -8.72 -20.85 28.55
C ILE A 614 -9.47 -19.53 28.82
N ILE A 615 -10.49 -19.23 28.01
CA ILE A 615 -11.34 -18.06 28.20
C ILE A 615 -12.16 -18.18 29.50
N GLU A 616 -12.76 -19.34 29.78
CA GLU A 616 -13.46 -19.59 31.05
C GLU A 616 -12.52 -19.53 32.26
N ALA A 617 -11.31 -20.10 32.15
CA ALA A 617 -10.31 -20.06 33.22
C ALA A 617 -9.81 -18.64 33.51
N LYS A 618 -9.72 -17.78 32.48
CA LYS A 618 -9.37 -16.36 32.62
C LYS A 618 -10.54 -15.50 33.11
N SER A 619 -11.77 -15.83 32.70
CA SER A 619 -12.98 -15.13 33.15
C SER A 619 -13.27 -15.33 34.63
N ARG A 620 -12.86 -16.46 35.23
CA ARG A 620 -13.02 -16.71 36.68
C ARG A 620 -12.04 -15.92 37.56
N ARG A 621 -11.02 -15.26 36.99
CA ARG A 621 -9.93 -14.61 37.74
C ARG A 621 -10.04 -13.08 37.82
N LYS A 622 -11.24 -12.52 37.67
CA LYS A 622 -11.51 -11.08 37.90
C LYS A 622 -12.65 -10.92 38.90
N GLY A 623 -12.31 -10.91 40.19
CA GLY A 623 -13.27 -10.59 41.25
C GLY A 623 -12.92 -11.16 42.63
N PHE A 624 -11.83 -10.71 43.25
CA PHE A 624 -11.71 -10.81 44.71
C PHE A 624 -11.02 -9.55 45.24
N ARG A 625 -11.84 -8.58 45.69
CA ARG A 625 -11.39 -7.37 46.38
C ARG A 625 -11.44 -7.67 47.88
N MET A 626 -10.28 -7.85 48.50
CA MET A 626 -10.16 -8.00 49.96
C MET A 626 -10.49 -6.67 50.67
N PRO A 627 -11.24 -6.64 51.78
CA PRO A 627 -11.47 -5.43 52.54
C PRO A 627 -10.27 -5.09 53.43
N VAL A 628 -9.94 -3.80 53.49
CA VAL A 628 -8.89 -3.20 54.33
C VAL A 628 -9.31 -3.25 55.81
N PRO A 629 -8.41 -3.62 56.75
CA PRO A 629 -8.75 -3.60 58.17
C PRO A 629 -8.71 -2.17 58.73
N LYS A 630 -9.82 -1.75 59.36
CA LYS A 630 -9.84 -0.59 60.24
C LYS A 630 -9.13 -0.94 61.55
N ARG A 631 -8.15 -0.13 61.98
CA ARG A 631 -7.90 0.04 63.41
C ARG A 631 -7.61 1.50 63.77
N ARG A 632 -8.11 1.78 64.96
CA ARG A 632 -8.06 2.99 65.79
C ARG A 632 -6.66 3.56 65.96
#